data_AF-A0A1Y3BI37-F1
#
_entry.id   AF-A0A1Y3BI37-F1
#
_cell.length_a   1.000
_cell.length_b   1.000
_cell.length_c   1.000
_cell.angle_alpha   90.00
_cell.angle_beta   90.00
_cell.angle_gamma   90.00
#
_symmetry.space_group_name_H-M   'P 1'
#
loop_
_entity.id
_entity.type
_entity.pdbx_description
1 polymer ?
#
loop_
_entity_poly.entity_id
_entity_poly.type
_entity_poly.pdbx_seq_one_letter_code
_entity_poly.pdbx_strand_id
1 'polypeptide(L)'
;MPRQEYDITYASSVIAEINYTLIENRFVENAEFGSIVLYDHSLYANSDMQQVTVQSMSGFVLSNAIGANYPSNTNLFHWNIHHCTLEGNKNGGIDLKLPYTWLYNENFTHTVVVEDSNFLKNQNFEFVIGGHYAKVNITRNKFLDNQCKIGLVSILGMEKLTRIVQNEMNDNYVQRYVVEMNMESHADKFGTVTAMINRNKIRNNRFLGSSIQFTNVEEMSNAYTPETYAIAIRGLQQVNVTRNILTNRNLQFELLAGVKAGSIHNELNARENFWGVGFDSQTIRERIFDFDDWNSFSTTIFSPWLADDHNDAMLIHDQSSIDTLSHSSSFIPQILGGRLNRSLVLHARDRPYI
;
A
#
# COMPACT_ATOMS: atom_id res chain seq x y z
N MET A 1 -16.29 55.02 -7.18
CA MET A 1 -15.28 54.28 -6.40
C MET A 1 -14.58 53.33 -7.35
N PRO A 2 -13.25 53.40 -7.53
CA PRO A 2 -12.55 52.47 -8.40
C PRO A 2 -12.48 51.10 -7.72
N ARG A 3 -12.71 50.02 -8.49
CA ARG A 3 -12.42 48.65 -8.09
C ARG A 3 -10.93 48.57 -7.76
N GLN A 4 -10.58 48.11 -6.57
CA GLN A 4 -9.24 47.61 -6.30
C GLN A 4 -9.01 46.42 -7.23
N GLU A 5 -8.19 46.62 -8.26
CA GLU A 5 -7.47 45.52 -8.91
C GLU A 5 -6.56 44.92 -7.85
N TYR A 6 -6.80 43.64 -7.53
CA TYR A 6 -5.82 42.85 -6.80
C TYR A 6 -4.62 42.66 -7.72
N ASP A 7 -3.58 43.45 -7.47
CA ASP A 7 -2.29 43.31 -8.11
C ASP A 7 -1.70 41.94 -7.70
N ILE A 8 -1.67 40.99 -8.64
CA ILE A 8 -1.14 39.62 -8.47
C ILE A 8 0.39 39.63 -8.65
N THR A 9 1.05 40.71 -8.25
CA THR A 9 2.50 40.80 -8.22
C THR A 9 2.96 40.77 -6.77
N TYR A 10 3.93 39.88 -6.48
CA TYR A 10 4.53 39.58 -5.17
C TYR A 10 3.90 38.47 -4.32
N ALA A 11 4.06 37.24 -4.78
CA ALA A 11 4.85 36.27 -4.03
C ALA A 11 5.67 35.46 -5.03
N SER A 12 6.93 35.84 -5.25
CA SER A 12 7.91 34.89 -5.77
C SER A 12 8.05 33.80 -4.72
N SER A 13 7.20 32.76 -4.80
CA SER A 13 7.29 31.60 -3.91
C SER A 13 8.67 30.98 -4.13
N VAL A 14 9.59 31.22 -3.20
CA VAL A 14 10.86 30.52 -3.20
C VAL A 14 10.52 29.10 -2.83
N ILE A 15 10.56 28.22 -3.81
CA ILE A 15 10.52 26.78 -3.57
C ILE A 15 11.82 26.43 -2.85
N ALA A 16 11.74 25.97 -1.60
CA ALA A 16 12.85 25.25 -1.01
C ALA A 16 12.70 23.75 -1.32
N GLU A 17 13.66 23.19 -2.04
CA GLU A 17 13.84 21.75 -2.14
C GLU A 17 14.75 21.28 -1.01
N ILE A 18 14.25 20.34 -0.21
CA ILE A 18 14.93 19.88 1.00
C ILE A 18 15.29 18.41 0.80
N ASN A 19 16.59 18.16 0.73
CA ASN A 19 17.13 16.84 0.44
C ASN A 19 17.66 16.19 1.72
N TYR A 20 17.00 15.13 2.16
CA TYR A 20 17.45 14.24 3.23
C TYR A 20 18.12 13.04 2.60
N THR A 21 19.43 12.89 2.83
CA THR A 21 20.21 11.78 2.28
C THR A 21 20.85 10.99 3.40
N LEU A 22 20.48 9.71 3.50
CA LEU A 22 21.02 8.75 4.44
C LEU A 22 21.64 7.61 3.64
N ILE A 23 22.97 7.48 3.72
CA ILE A 23 23.73 6.45 3.02
C ILE A 23 24.55 5.70 4.07
N GLU A 24 24.45 4.37 4.09
CA GLU A 24 25.25 3.51 4.98
C GLU A 24 25.05 3.79 6.48
N ASN A 25 23.88 4.29 6.87
CA ASN A 25 23.57 4.58 8.27
C ASN A 25 23.08 3.31 8.99
N ARG A 26 23.39 3.20 10.28
CA ARG A 26 22.97 2.08 11.13
C ARG A 26 22.30 2.59 12.41
N PHE A 27 21.05 2.17 12.62
CA PHE A 27 20.24 2.47 13.79
C PHE A 27 19.92 1.14 14.48
N VAL A 28 20.71 0.80 15.49
CA VAL A 28 20.74 -0.56 16.06
C VAL A 28 20.49 -0.53 17.57
N GLU A 29 19.68 -1.46 18.05
CA GLU A 29 19.46 -1.76 19.48
C GLU A 29 19.03 -0.55 20.32
N ASN A 30 18.27 0.38 19.73
CA ASN A 30 17.79 1.54 20.48
C ASN A 30 16.74 1.13 21.50
N ALA A 31 17.04 1.41 22.78
CA ALA A 31 16.23 1.02 23.92
C ALA A 31 14.90 1.76 24.02
N GLU A 32 14.79 2.93 23.38
CA GLU A 32 13.58 3.75 23.34
C GLU A 32 13.02 3.84 21.92
N PHE A 33 13.75 4.49 20.99
CA PHE A 33 13.30 4.71 19.62
C PHE A 33 14.45 4.55 18.62
N GLY A 34 14.21 3.79 17.55
CA GLY A 34 15.04 3.77 16.36
C GLY A 34 14.19 4.10 15.15
N SER A 35 14.25 5.34 14.67
CA SER A 35 13.35 5.79 13.60
C SER A 35 13.87 6.92 12.73
N ILE A 36 13.26 7.01 11.55
CA ILE A 36 13.35 8.13 10.64
C ILE A 36 11.95 8.70 10.55
N VAL A 37 11.74 9.81 11.24
CA VAL A 37 10.42 10.43 11.37
C VAL A 37 10.46 11.78 10.71
N LEU A 38 9.49 12.01 9.82
CA LEU A 38 9.12 13.35 9.41
C LEU A 38 7.70 13.66 9.87
N TYR A 39 7.58 14.54 10.85
CA TYR A 39 6.31 15.16 11.20
C TYR A 39 6.29 16.59 10.65
N ASP A 40 5.44 16.84 9.67
CA ASP A 40 5.00 18.20 9.41
C ASP A 40 3.83 18.51 10.34
N HIS A 41 4.08 19.39 11.32
CA HIS A 41 3.04 20.01 12.13
C HIS A 41 2.54 21.27 11.43
N SER A 42 2.14 21.17 10.16
CA SER A 42 1.40 22.24 9.48
C SER A 42 -0.05 22.21 9.97
N LEU A 43 -0.27 22.48 11.26
CA LEU A 43 -1.51 23.12 11.66
C LEU A 43 -1.47 24.50 11.03
N TYR A 44 -2.28 24.66 10.01
CA TYR A 44 -2.85 25.92 9.60
C TYR A 44 -2.22 27.22 10.22
N ALA A 45 -1.09 27.84 9.76
CA ALA A 45 -0.76 29.32 9.94
C ALA A 45 0.43 30.03 9.14
N ASN A 46 0.27 30.88 8.07
CA ASN A 46 1.09 31.39 6.89
C ASN A 46 2.62 31.69 6.92
N SER A 47 3.42 31.28 5.90
CA SER A 47 4.79 31.74 5.44
C SER A 47 5.84 30.66 5.06
N ASP A 48 6.93 31.07 4.38
CA ASP A 48 8.13 30.28 4.05
C ASP A 48 8.60 29.41 5.23
N MET A 49 9.31 28.31 4.98
CA MET A 49 9.98 27.59 6.07
C MET A 49 10.92 28.53 6.82
N GLN A 50 10.51 28.98 8.00
CA GLN A 50 11.35 29.80 8.86
C GLN A 50 12.40 28.95 9.57
N GLN A 51 12.10 27.65 9.79
CA GLN A 51 13.00 26.75 10.51
C GLN A 51 12.75 25.30 10.12
N VAL A 52 13.74 24.67 9.49
CA VAL A 52 13.86 23.20 9.46
C VAL A 52 14.74 22.83 10.63
N THR A 53 14.20 22.05 11.56
CA THR A 53 15.05 21.43 12.58
C THR A 53 15.26 19.98 12.18
N VAL A 54 16.46 19.69 11.68
CA VAL A 54 16.93 18.31 11.52
C VAL A 54 17.69 17.96 12.77
N GLN A 55 17.13 17.08 13.59
CA GLN A 55 17.84 16.52 14.73
C GLN A 55 18.28 15.10 14.37
N SER A 56 19.59 14.94 14.21
CA SER A 56 20.20 13.61 14.16
C SER A 56 20.74 13.31 15.55
N MET A 57 20.16 12.27 16.17
CA MET A 57 20.62 11.71 17.44
C MET A 57 21.11 10.29 17.17
N SER A 58 21.88 9.72 18.11
CA SER A 58 22.22 8.30 18.01
C SER A 58 20.93 7.49 17.92
N GLY A 59 20.76 6.73 16.84
CA GLY A 59 19.56 5.90 16.65
C GLY A 59 18.37 6.56 15.95
N PHE A 60 18.37 7.88 15.71
CA PHE A 60 17.16 8.56 15.25
C PHE A 60 17.42 9.78 14.38
N VAL A 61 16.58 9.96 13.35
CA VAL A 61 16.49 11.19 12.55
C VAL A 61 15.07 11.73 12.65
N LEU A 62 14.93 12.89 13.29
CA LEU A 62 13.71 13.68 13.22
C LEU A 62 13.92 14.83 12.27
N SER A 63 13.03 14.94 11.30
CA SER A 63 12.82 16.18 10.58
C SER A 63 11.42 16.69 10.86
N ASN A 64 11.34 17.87 11.47
CA ASN A 64 10.08 18.57 11.53
C ASN A 64 10.17 19.81 10.66
N ALA A 65 9.25 19.91 9.71
CA ALA A 65 8.91 21.16 9.07
C ALA A 65 7.76 21.78 9.86
N ILE A 66 7.86 23.06 10.20
CA ILE A 66 6.73 23.83 10.71
C ILE A 66 6.39 24.80 9.61
N GLY A 67 5.40 24.41 8.81
CA GLY A 67 4.86 25.18 7.72
C GLY A 67 3.63 25.97 8.15
N ALA A 68 3.32 26.97 7.36
CA ALA A 68 2.53 28.06 7.81
C ALA A 68 1.36 28.31 6.79
N ASN A 69 0.07 28.17 7.20
CA ASN A 69 -1.28 28.50 6.57
C ASN A 69 -1.12 29.39 5.34
N TYR A 70 -0.96 28.80 4.19
CA TYR A 70 -1.84 29.06 3.07
C TYR A 70 -1.69 27.85 2.16
N PRO A 71 -2.52 27.73 1.12
CA PRO A 71 -2.28 26.83 0.00
C PRO A 71 -0.93 27.03 -0.72
N SER A 72 -0.03 27.89 -0.22
CA SER A 72 1.22 28.30 -0.86
C SER A 72 2.49 27.66 -0.28
N ASN A 73 2.41 26.58 0.52
CA ASN A 73 3.65 25.85 0.84
C ASN A 73 4.14 25.15 -0.44
N THR A 74 5.20 25.69 -1.02
CA THR A 74 5.80 25.19 -2.26
C THR A 74 6.99 24.29 -2.02
N ASN A 75 7.34 23.99 -0.77
CA ASN A 75 8.55 23.24 -0.47
C ASN A 75 8.39 21.78 -0.87
N LEU A 76 9.47 21.22 -1.42
CA LEU A 76 9.52 19.83 -1.81
C LEU A 76 10.50 19.07 -0.92
N PHE A 77 10.03 17.96 -0.37
CA PHE A 77 10.82 17.07 0.45
C PHE A 77 11.28 15.87 -0.38
N HIS A 78 12.57 15.62 -0.35
CA HIS A 78 13.24 14.54 -1.05
C HIS A 78 13.98 13.67 -0.04
N TRP A 79 13.52 12.44 0.17
CA TRP A 79 14.15 11.45 1.03
C TRP A 79 14.87 10.42 0.19
N ASN A 80 16.17 10.26 0.43
CA ASN A 80 17.03 9.28 -0.23
C ASN A 80 17.70 8.43 0.85
N ILE A 81 17.22 7.20 1.03
CA ILE A 81 17.69 6.26 2.06
C ILE A 81 18.27 5.05 1.33
N HIS A 82 19.59 4.89 1.41
CA HIS A 82 20.32 3.85 0.70
C HIS A 82 21.23 3.08 1.64
N HIS A 83 21.29 1.76 1.49
CA HIS A 83 22.22 0.91 2.26
C HIS A 83 22.13 1.10 3.78
N CYS A 84 20.95 1.48 4.29
CA CYS A 84 20.75 1.74 5.71
C CYS A 84 20.30 0.47 6.45
N THR A 85 20.55 0.39 7.75
CA THR A 85 20.09 -0.72 8.59
C THR A 85 19.38 -0.19 9.83
N LEU A 86 18.12 -0.59 10.04
CA LEU A 86 17.36 -0.41 11.26
C LEU A 86 17.17 -1.79 11.89
N GLU A 87 17.85 -2.07 13.00
CA GLU A 87 17.86 -3.40 13.61
C GLU A 87 17.62 -3.38 15.12
N GLY A 88 16.73 -4.26 15.60
CA GLY A 88 16.59 -4.52 17.05
C GLY A 88 16.07 -3.33 17.86
N ASN A 89 15.43 -2.35 17.22
CA ASN A 89 14.89 -1.17 17.91
C ASN A 89 13.56 -1.51 18.59
N LYS A 90 13.32 -0.97 19.80
CA LYS A 90 12.08 -1.26 20.56
C LYS A 90 10.83 -0.52 20.05
N ASN A 91 11.03 0.56 19.34
CA ASN A 91 9.96 1.37 18.77
C ASN A 91 10.48 2.12 17.53
N GLY A 92 9.58 2.48 16.62
CA GLY A 92 9.89 3.33 15.47
C GLY A 92 9.83 2.64 14.11
N GLY A 93 10.79 2.94 13.23
CA GLY A 93 10.73 2.64 11.80
C GLY A 93 10.78 3.91 10.95
N ILE A 94 9.95 4.00 9.92
CA ILE A 94 9.87 5.15 9.01
C ILE A 94 8.44 5.71 9.06
N ASP A 95 8.25 6.97 9.45
CA ASP A 95 6.95 7.65 9.38
C ASP A 95 7.12 8.99 8.67
N LEU A 96 6.75 9.04 7.39
CA LEU A 96 6.85 10.21 6.54
C LEU A 96 5.46 10.68 6.12
N LYS A 97 5.04 11.86 6.57
CA LYS A 97 3.78 12.49 6.16
C LYS A 97 4.06 13.71 5.30
N LEU A 98 3.89 13.56 3.99
CA LEU A 98 4.27 14.57 3.01
C LEU A 98 3.19 15.69 2.94
N PRO A 99 3.58 16.97 3.06
CA PRO A 99 2.63 18.07 3.08
C PRO A 99 2.01 18.33 1.72
N TYR A 100 0.87 19.01 1.71
CA TYR A 100 0.21 19.42 0.48
C TYR A 100 1.04 20.47 -0.29
N THR A 101 1.13 20.34 -1.61
CA THR A 101 1.81 21.32 -2.49
C THR A 101 0.90 21.73 -3.63
N TRP A 102 0.51 23.01 -3.71
CA TRP A 102 -0.39 23.50 -4.75
C TRP A 102 0.25 23.57 -6.13
N LEU A 103 1.53 23.94 -6.23
CA LEU A 103 2.24 24.11 -7.51
C LEU A 103 2.94 22.85 -8.01
N TYR A 104 2.36 21.66 -7.80
CA TYR A 104 2.95 20.39 -8.25
C TYR A 104 2.75 20.06 -9.73
N ASN A 105 3.66 19.28 -10.30
CA ASN A 105 3.58 18.66 -11.63
C ASN A 105 4.54 17.45 -11.71
N GLU A 106 4.73 16.85 -12.89
CA GLU A 106 5.56 15.63 -13.04
C GLU A 106 7.01 15.83 -12.60
N ASN A 107 7.55 17.03 -12.77
CA ASN A 107 8.93 17.39 -12.39
C ASN A 107 8.99 18.10 -11.04
N PHE A 108 7.85 18.47 -10.48
CA PHE A 108 7.74 19.29 -9.29
C PHE A 108 6.89 18.58 -8.24
N THR A 109 7.51 17.68 -7.48
CA THR A 109 6.82 16.84 -6.49
C THR A 109 7.81 16.26 -5.48
N HIS A 110 7.29 15.84 -4.32
CA HIS A 110 8.06 15.09 -3.34
C HIS A 110 8.60 13.78 -3.89
N THR A 111 9.73 13.35 -3.34
CA THR A 111 10.28 12.04 -3.65
C THR A 111 10.66 11.31 -2.37
N VAL A 112 10.36 10.02 -2.31
CA VAL A 112 10.83 9.12 -1.26
C VAL A 112 11.44 7.91 -1.92
N VAL A 113 12.74 7.73 -1.74
CA VAL A 113 13.53 6.63 -2.27
C VAL A 113 14.14 5.88 -1.09
N VAL A 114 13.79 4.60 -0.97
CA VAL A 114 14.37 3.67 0.00
C VAL A 114 14.86 2.45 -0.76
N GLU A 115 16.18 2.28 -0.82
CA GLU A 115 16.79 1.22 -1.59
C GLU A 115 17.87 0.46 -0.81
N ASP A 116 17.97 -0.83 -1.12
CA ASP A 116 19.06 -1.70 -0.66
C ASP A 116 19.27 -1.65 0.88
N SER A 117 18.19 -1.45 1.64
CA SER A 117 18.22 -1.24 3.09
C SER A 117 17.59 -2.40 3.86
N ASN A 118 17.98 -2.54 5.13
CA ASN A 118 17.59 -3.63 6.02
C ASN A 118 16.78 -3.13 7.22
N PHE A 119 15.61 -3.72 7.44
CA PHE A 119 14.73 -3.48 8.59
C PHE A 119 14.51 -4.80 9.30
N LEU A 120 15.21 -5.02 10.41
CA LEU A 120 15.38 -6.34 11.02
C LEU A 120 14.95 -6.33 12.49
N LYS A 121 14.10 -7.27 12.91
CA LYS A 121 13.83 -7.55 14.34
C LYS A 121 13.39 -6.33 15.17
N ASN A 122 12.76 -5.34 14.56
CA ASN A 122 12.27 -4.18 15.27
C ASN A 122 10.93 -4.51 15.96
N GLN A 123 10.67 -3.87 17.10
CA GLN A 123 9.39 -3.92 17.81
C GLN A 123 8.61 -2.63 17.60
N ASN A 124 7.28 -2.71 17.70
CA ASN A 124 6.36 -1.61 17.40
C ASN A 124 6.68 -0.92 16.06
N PHE A 125 7.12 -1.70 15.08
CA PHE A 125 7.64 -1.19 13.83
C PHE A 125 6.50 -0.65 12.94
N GLU A 126 6.75 0.48 12.28
CA GLU A 126 5.91 1.02 11.21
C GLU A 126 6.77 1.59 10.08
N PHE A 127 6.40 1.32 8.83
CA PHE A 127 6.92 2.00 7.65
C PHE A 127 5.76 2.66 6.94
N VAL A 128 5.66 3.99 7.01
CA VAL A 128 4.53 4.77 6.53
C VAL A 128 5.03 5.90 5.62
N ILE A 129 4.45 5.99 4.42
CA ILE A 129 4.58 7.13 3.52
C ILE A 129 3.17 7.63 3.21
N GLY A 130 2.78 8.70 3.89
CA GLY A 130 1.45 9.32 3.80
C GLY A 130 1.47 10.71 3.16
N GLY A 131 0.27 11.31 3.07
CA GLY A 131 0.10 12.71 2.68
C GLY A 131 -0.05 12.92 1.17
N HIS A 132 0.53 14.00 0.64
CA HIS A 132 0.33 14.48 -0.72
C HIS A 132 0.94 13.57 -1.81
N TYR A 133 0.73 13.93 -3.08
CA TYR A 133 1.32 13.27 -4.24
C TYR A 133 2.85 13.28 -4.17
N ALA A 134 3.44 12.13 -4.46
CA ALA A 134 4.89 11.91 -4.45
C ALA A 134 5.31 10.80 -5.40
N LYS A 135 6.57 10.82 -5.82
CA LYS A 135 7.24 9.67 -6.42
C LYS A 135 7.85 8.82 -5.31
N VAL A 136 7.37 7.59 -5.17
CA VAL A 136 7.79 6.65 -4.13
C VAL A 136 8.48 5.46 -4.76
N ASN A 137 9.69 5.18 -4.32
CA ASN A 137 10.49 4.04 -4.74
C ASN A 137 10.98 3.26 -3.51
N ILE A 138 10.48 2.04 -3.34
CA ILE A 138 10.88 1.11 -2.28
C ILE A 138 11.40 -0.13 -2.99
N THR A 139 12.71 -0.24 -3.16
CA THR A 139 13.30 -1.26 -4.02
C THR A 139 14.44 -2.02 -3.35
N ARG A 140 14.47 -3.36 -3.50
CA ARG A 140 15.55 -4.23 -2.99
C ARG A 140 15.80 -4.12 -1.47
N ASN A 141 14.77 -3.77 -0.70
CA ASN A 141 14.87 -3.74 0.76
C ASN A 141 14.53 -5.09 1.38
N LYS A 142 15.05 -5.32 2.59
CA LYS A 142 14.75 -6.51 3.39
C LYS A 142 14.05 -6.13 4.67
N PHE A 143 12.86 -6.68 4.88
CA PHE A 143 12.06 -6.57 6.09
C PHE A 143 11.91 -7.97 6.70
N LEU A 144 12.60 -8.20 7.82
CA LEU A 144 12.68 -9.53 8.43
C LEU A 144 12.40 -9.47 9.93
N ASP A 145 11.53 -10.37 10.41
CA ASP A 145 11.24 -10.58 11.83
C ASP A 145 10.78 -9.33 12.59
N ASN A 146 10.20 -8.33 11.92
CA ASN A 146 9.67 -7.14 12.60
C ASN A 146 8.32 -7.46 13.27
N GLN A 147 8.14 -6.97 14.49
CA GLN A 147 6.85 -6.94 15.18
C GLN A 147 6.21 -5.58 14.93
N CYS A 148 5.22 -5.57 14.05
CA CYS A 148 4.62 -4.35 13.53
C CYS A 148 3.50 -3.84 14.45
N LYS A 149 3.36 -2.52 14.49
CA LYS A 149 2.30 -1.85 15.25
C LYS A 149 0.91 -2.08 14.64
N ILE A 150 0.78 -2.01 13.32
CA ILE A 150 -0.47 -2.37 12.60
C ILE A 150 -0.13 -3.23 11.39
N GLY A 151 0.66 -2.70 10.48
CA GLY A 151 1.18 -3.41 9.32
C GLY A 151 2.62 -3.02 9.04
N LEU A 152 3.25 -3.72 8.09
CA LEU A 152 4.67 -3.56 7.82
C LEU A 152 4.96 -2.31 6.97
N VAL A 153 4.32 -2.16 5.81
CA VAL A 153 4.48 -1.02 4.88
C VAL A 153 3.11 -0.43 4.55
N SER A 154 2.97 0.89 4.71
CA SER A 154 1.74 1.64 4.44
C SER A 154 2.02 2.82 3.51
N ILE A 155 1.32 2.88 2.38
CA ILE A 155 1.32 4.03 1.46
C ILE A 155 -0.07 4.64 1.50
N LEU A 156 -0.18 5.89 1.97
CA LEU A 156 -1.47 6.49 2.36
C LEU A 156 -1.69 7.88 1.75
N GLY A 157 -2.93 8.35 1.74
CA GLY A 157 -3.30 9.73 1.39
C GLY A 157 -3.64 9.92 -0.09
N MET A 158 -3.06 10.94 -0.74
CA MET A 158 -3.25 11.18 -2.18
C MET A 158 -2.51 10.13 -3.01
N GLU A 159 -3.02 9.86 -4.22
CA GLU A 159 -2.35 9.05 -5.25
C GLU A 159 -0.83 9.28 -5.31
N LYS A 160 -0.06 8.22 -5.50
CA LYS A 160 1.41 8.28 -5.56
C LYS A 160 1.95 7.50 -6.74
N LEU A 161 2.92 8.08 -7.44
CA LEU A 161 3.68 7.34 -8.45
C LEU A 161 4.60 6.37 -7.72
N THR A 162 4.19 5.10 -7.65
CA THR A 162 4.74 4.15 -6.67
C THR A 162 5.40 2.95 -7.33
N ARG A 163 6.59 2.60 -6.85
CA ARG A 163 7.30 1.36 -7.17
C ARG A 163 7.68 0.65 -5.87
N ILE A 164 7.05 -0.48 -5.60
CA ILE A 164 7.47 -1.41 -4.53
C ILE A 164 8.01 -2.65 -5.23
N VAL A 165 9.33 -2.76 -5.38
CA VAL A 165 9.93 -3.72 -6.31
C VAL A 165 11.07 -4.53 -5.67
N GLN A 166 11.09 -5.84 -5.90
CA GLN A 166 12.20 -6.72 -5.47
C GLN A 166 12.51 -6.67 -3.96
N ASN A 167 11.55 -6.33 -3.11
CA ASN A 167 11.74 -6.38 -1.66
C ASN A 167 11.51 -7.80 -1.12
N GLU A 168 12.17 -8.11 -0.02
CA GLU A 168 11.95 -9.34 0.75
C GLU A 168 11.27 -9.00 2.08
N MET A 169 10.03 -9.45 2.26
CA MET A 169 9.19 -9.18 3.43
C MET A 169 8.81 -10.50 4.06
N ASN A 170 9.68 -11.00 4.94
CA ASN A 170 9.59 -12.36 5.45
C ASN A 170 9.44 -12.39 6.97
N ASP A 171 8.64 -13.33 7.46
CA ASP A 171 8.58 -13.69 8.88
C ASP A 171 8.18 -12.55 9.84
N ASN A 172 7.59 -11.47 9.31
CA ASN A 172 7.12 -10.34 10.12
C ASN A 172 5.80 -10.69 10.82
N TYR A 173 5.61 -10.12 12.00
CA TYR A 173 4.38 -10.18 12.77
C TYR A 173 3.58 -8.90 12.52
N VAL A 174 2.40 -9.04 11.93
CA VAL A 174 1.50 -7.92 11.57
C VAL A 174 0.19 -8.04 12.31
N GLN A 175 -0.50 -6.93 12.55
CA GLN A 175 -1.87 -6.95 13.07
C GLN A 175 -2.91 -6.96 11.95
N ARG A 176 -2.59 -6.42 10.77
CA ARG A 176 -3.55 -6.32 9.66
C ARG A 176 -2.98 -6.62 8.29
N TYR A 177 -1.81 -6.08 7.93
CA TYR A 177 -1.29 -6.24 6.58
C TYR A 177 0.23 -6.23 6.51
N VAL A 178 0.79 -6.83 5.45
CA VAL A 178 2.21 -6.65 5.12
C VAL A 178 2.40 -5.37 4.29
N VAL A 179 1.65 -5.22 3.20
CA VAL A 179 1.67 -3.99 2.39
C VAL A 179 0.25 -3.47 2.23
N GLU A 180 0.01 -2.20 2.58
CA GLU A 180 -1.25 -1.52 2.29
C GLU A 180 -1.00 -0.26 1.46
N MET A 181 -1.76 -0.12 0.37
CA MET A 181 -1.92 1.13 -0.34
C MET A 181 -3.35 1.60 -0.16
N ASN A 182 -3.58 2.73 0.51
CA ASN A 182 -4.90 3.31 0.70
C ASN A 182 -4.95 4.76 0.19
N MET A 183 -5.53 4.93 -1.00
CA MET A 183 -5.54 6.22 -1.70
C MET A 183 -6.91 6.90 -1.57
N GLU A 184 -6.94 7.98 -0.80
CA GLU A 184 -8.17 8.67 -0.39
C GLU A 184 -8.55 9.82 -1.33
N SER A 185 -7.61 10.30 -2.15
CA SER A 185 -7.82 11.41 -3.08
C SER A 185 -7.00 11.27 -4.38
N HIS A 186 -7.48 11.93 -5.43
CA HIS A 186 -6.81 11.97 -6.73
C HIS A 186 -5.73 13.04 -6.80
N ALA A 187 -4.70 12.77 -7.60
CA ALA A 187 -3.77 13.80 -8.02
C ALA A 187 -4.30 14.49 -9.29
N ASP A 188 -5.08 15.55 -9.08
CA ASP A 188 -5.88 16.29 -10.08
C ASP A 188 -5.11 16.84 -11.29
N LYS A 189 -3.78 16.91 -11.20
CA LYS A 189 -2.90 17.40 -12.28
C LYS A 189 -2.36 16.31 -13.21
N PHE A 190 -2.67 15.05 -12.95
CA PHE A 190 -2.20 13.93 -13.75
C PHE A 190 -3.36 13.16 -14.35
N GLY A 191 -3.17 12.64 -15.57
CA GLY A 191 -4.18 11.78 -16.20
C GLY A 191 -4.26 10.40 -15.52
N THR A 192 -3.13 9.72 -15.35
CA THR A 192 -3.07 8.42 -14.69
C THR A 192 -1.79 8.31 -13.88
N VAL A 193 -1.93 8.13 -12.56
CA VAL A 193 -0.79 7.93 -11.66
C VAL A 193 -0.44 6.45 -11.56
N THR A 194 0.69 6.06 -12.16
CA THR A 194 1.12 4.66 -12.18
C THR A 194 1.61 4.20 -10.81
N ALA A 195 1.08 3.08 -10.32
CA ALA A 195 1.59 2.37 -9.14
C ALA A 195 1.80 0.88 -9.45
N MET A 196 2.88 0.31 -8.91
CA MET A 196 3.18 -1.11 -9.07
C MET A 196 3.80 -1.74 -7.83
N ILE A 197 3.39 -2.98 -7.56
CA ILE A 197 3.99 -3.90 -6.60
C ILE A 197 4.47 -5.10 -7.41
N ASN A 198 5.78 -5.21 -7.62
CA ASN A 198 6.33 -6.16 -8.57
C ASN A 198 7.56 -6.92 -8.07
N ARG A 199 7.66 -8.23 -8.34
CA ARG A 199 8.86 -9.03 -8.03
C ARG A 199 9.23 -9.09 -6.54
N ASN A 200 8.30 -8.77 -5.63
CA ASN A 200 8.53 -8.88 -4.19
C ASN A 200 8.37 -10.32 -3.71
N LYS A 201 9.08 -10.68 -2.65
CA LYS A 201 8.93 -11.93 -1.91
C LYS A 201 8.25 -11.62 -0.59
N ILE A 202 7.00 -12.06 -0.42
CA ILE A 202 6.21 -11.84 0.79
C ILE A 202 5.85 -13.20 1.36
N ARG A 203 6.62 -13.67 2.35
CA ARG A 203 6.54 -15.05 2.84
C ARG A 203 6.40 -15.13 4.35
N ASN A 204 5.67 -16.12 4.83
CA ASN A 204 5.61 -16.51 6.24
C ASN A 204 5.29 -15.38 7.22
N ASN A 205 4.65 -14.29 6.78
CA ASN A 205 4.19 -13.25 7.68
C ASN A 205 2.99 -13.77 8.48
N ARG A 206 2.88 -13.33 9.73
CA ARG A 206 2.01 -13.91 10.74
C ARG A 206 1.14 -12.84 11.39
N PHE A 207 -0.11 -13.20 11.66
CA PHE A 207 -0.96 -12.39 12.50
C PHE A 207 -0.49 -12.43 13.96
N LEU A 208 -0.17 -11.27 14.53
CA LEU A 208 0.09 -11.10 15.95
C LEU A 208 -1.26 -10.97 16.66
N GLY A 209 -1.90 -12.11 16.96
CA GLY A 209 -3.28 -12.20 17.48
C GLY A 209 -3.54 -11.66 18.89
N SER A 210 -2.93 -10.54 19.28
CA SER A 210 -3.13 -9.88 20.58
C SER A 210 -4.02 -8.63 20.44
N SER A 211 -5.17 -8.69 21.11
CA SER A 211 -6.07 -7.60 21.53
C SER A 211 -5.78 -6.22 20.93
N ILE A 212 -6.39 -5.98 19.79
CA ILE A 212 -6.57 -4.65 19.25
C ILE A 212 -7.38 -3.82 20.26
N GLN A 213 -6.75 -2.86 20.94
CA GLN A 213 -7.42 -1.74 21.59
C GLN A 213 -7.54 -0.59 20.57
N PHE A 214 -8.40 -0.72 19.56
CA PHE A 214 -8.81 0.48 18.82
C PHE A 214 -9.78 1.25 19.72
N THR A 215 -9.43 2.49 20.05
CA THR A 215 -10.31 3.44 20.74
C THR A 215 -11.47 3.92 19.86
N ASN A 216 -11.50 3.54 18.58
CA ASN A 216 -12.59 3.81 17.64
C ASN A 216 -13.22 2.49 17.19
N VAL A 217 -14.07 1.94 18.06
CA VAL A 217 -14.72 0.61 17.92
C VAL A 217 -15.80 0.57 16.83
N GLU A 218 -16.13 1.70 16.20
CA GLU A 218 -17.22 1.77 15.22
C GLU A 218 -16.84 1.30 13.81
N GLU A 219 -15.56 1.34 13.41
CA GLU A 219 -15.15 0.93 12.05
C GLU A 219 -14.75 -0.54 11.92
N MET A 220 -14.62 -1.27 13.03
CA MET A 220 -13.92 -2.56 13.04
C MET A 220 -14.73 -3.78 13.49
N SER A 221 -16.04 -3.65 13.72
CA SER A 221 -16.94 -4.79 14.00
C SER A 221 -17.95 -5.06 12.90
N ASN A 222 -17.64 -4.68 11.67
CA ASN A 222 -18.40 -5.17 10.52
C ASN A 222 -17.84 -6.53 10.12
N ALA A 223 -18.70 -7.56 10.13
CA ALA A 223 -18.39 -8.94 9.69
C ALA A 223 -17.90 -9.05 8.21
N TYR A 224 -17.65 -7.92 7.57
CA TYR A 224 -17.48 -7.73 6.13
C TYR A 224 -16.11 -7.15 5.76
N THR A 225 -15.25 -6.87 6.73
CA THR A 225 -13.85 -6.53 6.47
C THR A 225 -12.96 -7.65 6.99
N PRO A 226 -12.26 -8.38 6.13
CA PRO A 226 -11.31 -9.38 6.61
C PRO A 226 -10.23 -8.78 7.52
N GLU A 227 -9.69 -9.62 8.39
CA GLU A 227 -8.80 -9.21 9.47
C GLU A 227 -7.37 -9.04 8.98
N THR A 228 -6.89 -9.94 8.12
CA THR A 228 -5.48 -9.97 7.73
C THR A 228 -5.19 -10.29 6.26
N TYR A 229 -4.17 -9.61 5.70
CA TYR A 229 -3.84 -9.68 4.27
C TYR A 229 -2.33 -9.57 4.03
N ALA A 230 -1.79 -10.19 2.97
CA ALA A 230 -0.43 -9.89 2.56
C ALA A 230 -0.36 -8.51 1.87
N ILE A 231 -1.16 -8.30 0.83
CA ILE A 231 -1.27 -7.02 0.10
C ILE A 231 -2.72 -6.52 0.16
N ALA A 232 -2.92 -5.25 0.50
CA ALA A 232 -4.21 -4.58 0.40
C ALA A 232 -4.10 -3.35 -0.48
N ILE A 233 -4.92 -3.27 -1.53
CA ILE A 233 -5.10 -2.07 -2.34
C ILE A 233 -6.49 -1.52 -2.04
N ARG A 234 -6.55 -0.26 -1.60
CA ARG A 234 -7.76 0.41 -1.17
C ARG A 234 -7.86 1.80 -1.78
N GLY A 235 -9.10 2.26 -1.93
CA GLY A 235 -9.37 3.64 -2.34
C GLY A 235 -9.43 3.78 -3.86
N LEU A 236 -8.83 4.83 -4.40
CA LEU A 236 -9.13 5.29 -5.76
C LEU A 236 -8.09 4.91 -6.82
N GLN A 237 -6.87 4.58 -6.42
CA GLN A 237 -5.77 4.35 -7.35
C GLN A 237 -5.71 2.90 -7.83
N GLN A 238 -5.55 2.71 -9.15
CA GLN A 238 -5.20 1.41 -9.71
C GLN A 238 -3.73 1.08 -9.43
N VAL A 239 -3.48 -0.17 -9.04
CA VAL A 239 -2.13 -0.68 -8.75
C VAL A 239 -1.91 -1.98 -9.50
N ASN A 240 -0.78 -2.07 -10.21
CA ASN A 240 -0.37 -3.29 -10.89
C ASN A 240 0.39 -4.21 -9.92
N VAL A 241 -0.21 -5.33 -9.53
CA VAL A 241 0.35 -6.29 -8.56
C VAL A 241 0.79 -7.54 -9.31
N THR A 242 2.03 -7.64 -9.77
CA THR A 242 2.44 -8.73 -10.68
C THR A 242 3.79 -9.33 -10.30
N ARG A 243 4.02 -10.60 -10.62
CA ARG A 243 5.31 -11.27 -10.35
C ARG A 243 5.77 -11.28 -8.91
N ASN A 244 4.86 -11.15 -7.95
CA ASN A 244 5.19 -11.31 -6.54
C ASN A 244 5.09 -12.79 -6.14
N ILE A 245 5.88 -13.18 -5.14
CA ILE A 245 5.81 -14.50 -4.52
C ILE A 245 5.11 -14.34 -3.18
N LEU A 246 3.86 -14.80 -3.10
CA LEU A 246 2.95 -14.64 -1.97
C LEU A 246 2.73 -16.00 -1.30
N THR A 247 3.22 -16.16 -0.06
CA THR A 247 3.14 -17.43 0.69
C THR A 247 2.91 -17.15 2.19
N ASN A 248 1.73 -16.66 2.55
CA ASN A 248 1.41 -16.21 3.90
C ASN A 248 0.24 -16.99 4.48
N ARG A 249 0.45 -18.29 4.74
CA ARG A 249 -0.58 -19.21 5.24
C ARG A 249 -1.22 -18.80 6.58
N ASN A 250 -0.55 -17.93 7.34
CA ASN A 250 -1.04 -17.42 8.62
C ASN A 250 -1.83 -16.09 8.51
N LEU A 251 -2.05 -15.61 7.28
CA LEU A 251 -2.93 -14.48 6.97
C LEU A 251 -4.17 -15.02 6.23
N GLN A 252 -5.32 -14.35 6.40
CA GLN A 252 -6.58 -14.79 5.80
C GLN A 252 -6.52 -14.74 4.26
N PHE A 253 -5.97 -13.67 3.70
CA PHE A 253 -5.87 -13.47 2.26
C PHE A 253 -4.45 -13.07 1.83
N GLU A 254 -4.06 -13.41 0.62
CA GLU A 254 -2.83 -12.87 0.01
C GLU A 254 -3.07 -11.48 -0.59
N LEU A 255 -4.27 -11.23 -1.11
CA LEU A 255 -4.62 -9.97 -1.76
C LEU A 255 -6.02 -9.50 -1.37
N LEU A 256 -6.15 -8.21 -1.07
CA LEU A 256 -7.43 -7.49 -1.03
C LEU A 256 -7.47 -6.44 -2.15
N ALA A 257 -8.49 -6.52 -2.99
CA ALA A 257 -8.70 -5.65 -4.14
C ALA A 257 -9.79 -4.59 -3.89
N GLY A 258 -9.63 -3.82 -2.82
CA GLY A 258 -10.56 -2.77 -2.37
C GLY A 258 -10.47 -1.45 -3.14
N VAL A 259 -10.05 -1.49 -4.41
CA VAL A 259 -10.13 -0.32 -5.29
C VAL A 259 -11.62 -0.04 -5.51
N LYS A 260 -12.07 1.16 -5.16
CA LYS A 260 -13.47 1.58 -5.33
C LYS A 260 -13.79 1.56 -6.82
N ALA A 261 -14.62 0.60 -7.22
CA ALA A 261 -15.03 0.45 -8.60
C ALA A 261 -16.19 1.42 -8.89
N GLY A 262 -15.94 2.50 -9.63
CA GLY A 262 -17.01 3.29 -10.26
C GLY A 262 -17.66 2.57 -11.46
N SER A 263 -17.07 1.45 -11.89
CA SER A 263 -17.52 0.62 -13.00
C SER A 263 -16.99 -0.81 -12.83
N ILE A 264 -17.75 -1.81 -13.28
CA ILE A 264 -17.35 -3.23 -13.33
C ILE A 264 -16.10 -3.49 -14.17
N HIS A 265 -15.73 -2.55 -15.05
CA HIS A 265 -14.51 -2.63 -15.87
C HIS A 265 -13.26 -2.14 -15.14
N ASN A 266 -13.39 -1.64 -13.90
CA ASN A 266 -12.24 -1.32 -13.07
C ASN A 266 -11.69 -2.65 -12.50
N GLU A 267 -10.75 -3.26 -13.22
CA GLU A 267 -10.12 -4.51 -12.86
C GLU A 267 -8.73 -4.27 -12.26
N LEU A 268 -8.43 -4.96 -11.16
CA LEU A 268 -7.10 -4.98 -10.57
C LEU A 268 -6.26 -6.07 -11.23
N ASN A 269 -5.13 -5.68 -11.82
CA ASN A 269 -4.22 -6.62 -12.44
C ASN A 269 -3.35 -7.30 -11.38
N ALA A 270 -3.63 -8.58 -11.12
CA ALA A 270 -2.92 -9.46 -10.20
C ALA A 270 -2.24 -10.65 -10.91
N ARG A 271 -1.94 -10.52 -12.20
CA ARG A 271 -1.36 -11.60 -13.01
C ARG A 271 0.07 -11.91 -12.61
N GLU A 272 0.49 -13.11 -12.98
CA GLU A 272 1.86 -13.59 -12.88
C GLU A 272 2.38 -13.60 -11.43
N ASN A 273 1.52 -13.60 -10.41
CA ASN A 273 1.97 -13.83 -9.03
C ASN A 273 2.04 -15.33 -8.75
N PHE A 274 2.90 -15.74 -7.82
CA PHE A 274 2.82 -17.06 -7.19
C PHE A 274 1.98 -16.93 -5.92
N TRP A 275 0.97 -17.78 -5.75
CA TRP A 275 -0.03 -17.64 -4.69
C TRP A 275 0.20 -18.57 -3.49
N GLY A 276 1.23 -19.43 -3.53
CA GLY A 276 1.57 -20.30 -2.40
C GLY A 276 0.56 -21.42 -2.10
N VAL A 277 -0.47 -21.53 -2.94
CA VAL A 277 -1.54 -22.53 -2.92
C VAL A 277 -1.49 -23.38 -4.19
N GLY A 278 -2.43 -24.31 -4.34
CA GLY A 278 -2.44 -25.33 -5.40
C GLY A 278 -2.47 -24.77 -6.83
N PHE A 279 -2.52 -25.68 -7.80
CA PHE A 279 -2.52 -25.35 -9.23
C PHE A 279 -3.90 -25.03 -9.80
N ASP A 280 -4.95 -25.04 -8.98
CA ASP A 280 -6.32 -24.80 -9.41
C ASP A 280 -6.75 -23.35 -9.14
N SER A 281 -7.59 -22.81 -10.03
CA SER A 281 -8.03 -21.42 -9.93
C SER A 281 -8.95 -21.17 -8.74
N GLN A 282 -9.59 -22.20 -8.18
CA GLN A 282 -10.49 -22.06 -7.05
C GLN A 282 -9.74 -21.77 -5.75
N THR A 283 -8.67 -22.51 -5.46
CA THR A 283 -7.84 -22.27 -4.27
C THR A 283 -7.14 -20.91 -4.33
N ILE A 284 -6.79 -20.41 -5.53
CA ILE A 284 -6.27 -19.06 -5.69
C ILE A 284 -7.35 -18.00 -5.40
N ARG A 285 -8.57 -18.19 -5.91
CA ARG A 285 -9.70 -17.28 -5.63
C ARG A 285 -9.97 -17.17 -4.13
N GLU A 286 -9.93 -18.28 -3.39
CA GLU A 286 -10.11 -18.29 -1.93
C GLU A 286 -9.03 -17.50 -1.16
N ARG A 287 -7.90 -17.16 -1.82
CA ARG A 287 -6.82 -16.33 -1.25
C ARG A 287 -6.88 -14.88 -1.69
N ILE A 288 -7.88 -14.50 -2.47
CA ILE A 288 -8.10 -13.13 -2.97
C ILE A 288 -9.45 -12.66 -2.44
N PHE A 289 -9.47 -11.49 -1.80
CA PHE A 289 -10.71 -10.83 -1.40
C PHE A 289 -11.04 -9.71 -2.38
N ASP A 290 -12.07 -9.89 -3.21
CA ASP A 290 -12.41 -8.97 -4.30
C ASP A 290 -13.92 -8.72 -4.47
N PHE A 291 -14.34 -8.25 -5.66
CA PHE A 291 -15.74 -8.03 -5.99
C PHE A 291 -16.67 -9.22 -5.69
N ASP A 292 -16.17 -10.47 -5.83
CA ASP A 292 -16.97 -11.68 -5.63
C ASP A 292 -17.30 -11.91 -4.15
N ASP A 293 -16.46 -11.39 -3.25
CA ASP A 293 -16.69 -11.37 -1.80
C ASP A 293 -17.44 -10.12 -1.36
N TRP A 294 -17.15 -8.97 -2.00
CA TRP A 294 -17.73 -7.68 -1.65
C TRP A 294 -17.93 -6.76 -2.86
N ASN A 295 -19.19 -6.53 -3.23
CA ASN A 295 -19.57 -5.88 -4.49
C ASN A 295 -19.08 -4.42 -4.70
N SER A 296 -18.53 -3.75 -3.68
CA SER A 296 -17.95 -2.42 -3.82
C SER A 296 -16.46 -2.43 -4.22
N PHE A 297 -15.86 -3.62 -4.31
CA PHE A 297 -14.46 -3.83 -4.62
C PHE A 297 -14.25 -4.05 -6.13
N SER A 298 -13.01 -4.00 -6.60
CA SER A 298 -12.70 -4.27 -8.00
C SER A 298 -12.62 -5.77 -8.26
N THR A 299 -12.94 -6.19 -9.48
CA THR A 299 -12.60 -7.52 -9.97
C THR A 299 -11.09 -7.71 -9.99
N THR A 300 -10.59 -8.87 -9.55
CA THR A 300 -9.17 -9.21 -9.67
C THR A 300 -8.91 -10.13 -10.86
N ILE A 301 -7.92 -9.79 -11.68
CA ILE A 301 -7.45 -10.68 -12.74
C ILE A 301 -6.10 -11.29 -12.35
N PHE A 302 -6.11 -12.56 -11.95
CA PHE A 302 -4.94 -13.28 -11.45
C PHE A 302 -4.34 -14.30 -12.44
N SER A 303 -5.01 -14.56 -13.57
CA SER A 303 -4.56 -15.52 -14.60
C SER A 303 -3.88 -14.82 -15.79
N PRO A 304 -2.71 -15.30 -16.25
CA PRO A 304 -1.98 -16.47 -15.74
C PRO A 304 -1.26 -16.20 -14.41
N TRP A 305 -0.83 -17.24 -13.70
CA TRP A 305 -0.03 -17.17 -12.47
C TRP A 305 1.27 -17.98 -12.57
N LEU A 306 2.22 -17.77 -11.66
CA LEU A 306 3.48 -18.52 -11.63
C LEU A 306 3.27 -19.94 -11.09
N ALA A 307 3.90 -20.93 -11.72
CA ALA A 307 3.85 -22.34 -11.31
C ALA A 307 4.64 -22.65 -10.04
N ASP A 308 5.68 -21.87 -9.76
CA ASP A 308 6.64 -22.13 -8.70
C ASP A 308 7.09 -20.82 -8.03
N ASP A 309 7.76 -20.93 -6.90
CA ASP A 309 8.04 -19.84 -5.96
C ASP A 309 9.22 -18.93 -6.37
N HIS A 310 9.48 -18.80 -7.66
CA HIS A 310 10.51 -17.93 -8.23
C HIS A 310 9.98 -17.11 -9.42
N ASN A 311 10.55 -15.90 -9.61
CA ASN A 311 10.03 -14.91 -10.54
C ASN A 311 10.16 -15.28 -12.04
N ASP A 312 10.90 -16.35 -12.33
CA ASP A 312 11.14 -16.88 -13.67
C ASP A 312 10.40 -18.21 -13.90
N ALA A 313 9.48 -18.57 -13.01
CA ALA A 313 8.71 -19.80 -13.13
C ALA A 313 7.78 -19.75 -14.36
N MET A 314 7.41 -20.93 -14.84
CA MET A 314 6.45 -21.06 -15.94
C MET A 314 5.10 -20.47 -15.55
N LEU A 315 4.40 -19.90 -16.53
CA LEU A 315 3.05 -19.38 -16.35
C LEU A 315 2.01 -20.49 -16.55
N ILE A 316 1.05 -20.56 -15.63
CA ILE A 316 -0.12 -21.43 -15.70
C ILE A 316 -1.33 -20.56 -16.01
N HIS A 317 -2.15 -21.03 -16.94
CA HIS A 317 -3.37 -20.35 -17.35
C HIS A 317 -4.60 -21.03 -16.73
N ASP A 318 -5.59 -20.23 -16.36
CA ASP A 318 -6.90 -20.73 -15.94
C ASP A 318 -7.59 -21.49 -17.09
N GLN A 319 -7.61 -22.81 -16.99
CA GLN A 319 -8.28 -23.69 -17.96
C GLN A 319 -9.80 -23.74 -17.75
N SER A 320 -10.33 -23.19 -16.64
CA SER A 320 -11.77 -23.24 -16.34
C SER A 320 -12.64 -22.48 -17.35
N SER A 321 -12.05 -21.58 -18.13
CA SER A 321 -12.73 -20.88 -19.24
C SER A 321 -12.90 -21.74 -20.50
N ILE A 322 -12.04 -22.74 -20.73
CA ILE A 322 -12.05 -23.59 -21.92
C ILE A 322 -13.20 -24.62 -21.84
N ASP A 323 -13.52 -25.10 -20.64
CA ASP A 323 -14.59 -26.08 -20.42
C ASP A 323 -16.02 -25.50 -20.53
N THR A 324 -16.17 -24.17 -20.58
CA THR A 324 -17.50 -23.55 -20.74
C THR A 324 -18.06 -23.61 -22.16
N LEU A 325 -17.22 -23.91 -23.16
CA LEU A 325 -17.64 -24.08 -24.55
C LEU A 325 -18.11 -25.51 -24.87
N SER A 326 -17.89 -26.49 -23.98
CA SER A 326 -18.16 -27.91 -24.24
C SER A 326 -19.35 -28.51 -23.46
N HIS A 327 -20.00 -27.77 -22.55
CA HIS A 327 -21.10 -28.33 -21.75
C HIS A 327 -22.41 -27.52 -21.83
N SER A 328 -23.23 -27.87 -22.81
CA SER A 328 -24.67 -27.65 -22.87
C SER A 328 -25.43 -28.61 -21.93
N SER A 329 -25.05 -28.69 -20.67
CA SER A 329 -25.84 -29.36 -19.63
C SER A 329 -26.43 -28.31 -18.71
N SER A 330 -27.73 -28.40 -18.45
CA SER A 330 -28.50 -27.60 -17.48
C SER A 330 -27.81 -27.60 -16.11
N PHE A 331 -26.93 -26.63 -15.88
CA PHE A 331 -26.22 -26.46 -14.62
C PHE A 331 -27.17 -25.87 -13.58
N ILE A 332 -27.57 -26.68 -12.60
CA ILE A 332 -28.26 -26.21 -11.41
C ILE A 332 -27.19 -26.03 -10.32
N PRO A 333 -26.81 -24.80 -9.95
CA PRO A 333 -25.79 -24.58 -8.93
C PRO A 333 -26.23 -25.18 -7.59
N GLN A 334 -25.37 -26.01 -7.01
CA GLN A 334 -25.61 -26.56 -5.66
C GLN A 334 -25.37 -25.51 -4.58
N ILE A 335 -24.43 -24.60 -4.81
CA ILE A 335 -24.03 -23.47 -3.96
C ILE A 335 -24.09 -22.20 -4.81
N LEU A 336 -24.65 -21.10 -4.28
CA LEU A 336 -24.64 -19.80 -4.94
C LEU A 336 -23.42 -18.98 -4.47
N GLY A 337 -22.71 -18.40 -5.43
CA GLY A 337 -21.55 -17.53 -5.19
C GLY A 337 -20.98 -17.02 -6.51
N GLY A 338 -20.13 -15.99 -6.43
CA GLY A 338 -19.47 -15.39 -7.59
C GLY A 338 -20.40 -14.60 -8.52
N ARG A 339 -20.04 -14.51 -9.81
CA ARG A 339 -20.71 -13.61 -10.77
C ARG A 339 -21.81 -14.27 -11.57
N LEU A 340 -22.90 -13.54 -11.71
CA LEU A 340 -24.01 -13.92 -12.58
C LEU A 340 -23.81 -13.34 -14.00
N ASN A 341 -23.20 -14.12 -14.89
CA ASN A 341 -22.92 -13.68 -16.27
C ASN A 341 -24.11 -13.90 -17.24
N ARG A 342 -25.14 -14.64 -16.80
CA ARG A 342 -26.34 -14.95 -17.57
C ARG A 342 -27.51 -15.15 -16.62
N SER A 343 -28.74 -15.04 -17.12
CA SER A 343 -29.93 -15.34 -16.32
C SER A 343 -29.84 -16.74 -15.72
N LEU A 344 -30.03 -16.83 -14.40
CA LEU A 344 -30.09 -18.09 -13.65
C LEU A 344 -31.52 -18.25 -13.12
N VAL A 345 -32.14 -19.38 -13.44
CA VAL A 345 -33.44 -19.77 -12.90
C VAL A 345 -33.20 -20.73 -11.74
N LEU A 346 -33.66 -20.35 -10.55
CA LEU A 346 -33.58 -21.19 -9.36
C LEU A 346 -34.89 -21.95 -9.18
N HIS A 347 -34.78 -23.27 -9.01
CA HIS A 347 -35.91 -24.11 -8.67
C HIS A 347 -36.05 -24.24 -7.15
N ALA A 348 -37.28 -24.37 -6.66
CA ALA A 348 -37.55 -24.62 -5.24
C ALA A 348 -36.87 -25.93 -4.81
N ARG A 349 -36.29 -25.94 -3.60
CA ARG A 349 -35.66 -27.11 -2.98
C ARG A 349 -35.74 -27.03 -1.46
N ASP A 350 -35.64 -28.16 -0.77
CA ASP A 350 -35.84 -28.25 0.69
C ASP A 350 -34.61 -27.81 1.52
N ARG A 351 -33.53 -27.35 0.86
CA ARG A 351 -32.28 -26.94 1.51
C ARG A 351 -31.77 -25.60 0.94
N PRO A 352 -31.20 -24.70 1.75
CA PRO A 352 -30.75 -23.39 1.26
C PRO A 352 -29.57 -23.52 0.27
N TYR A 353 -29.44 -22.54 -0.64
CA TYR A 353 -28.35 -22.41 -1.64
C TYR A 353 -27.05 -21.85 -1.05
N ILE A 354 -26.65 -22.42 0.09
CA ILE A 354 -25.48 -22.04 0.88
C ILE A 354 -24.60 -23.25 1.15
#